data_AF-A0AAT9G7Q7-F1
#
_entry.id   AF-A0AAT9G7Q7-F1
#
_cell.length_a   1.000
_cell.length_b   1.000
_cell.length_c   1.000
_cell.angle_alpha   90.00
_cell.angle_beta   90.00
_cell.angle_gamma   90.00
#
_symmetry.space_group_name_H-M   'P 1'
#
loop_
_entity.id
_entity.type
_entity.pdbx_description
1 polymer ?
#
loop_
_entity_poly.entity_id
_entity_poly.type
_entity_poly.pdbx_seq_one_letter_code
_entity_poly.pdbx_strand_id
1 'polypeptide(L)'
;MIISVILMLNSPKPNFIFDMNLNAIGIKNNNGELDIYVNEMLEFKRIYWANWFGQKDAKIFPIEKNIFTSDGYTILVNYKPIAPNKICENVDIYINMSSRNQCKGNKITITRELLREFEVIMIFCNQHECTIKTNNKKRWQGNCKSF
;
A
#
# COMPACT_ATOMS: atom_id res chain seq x y z
N MET A 1 5.00 19.39 24.63
CA MET A 1 3.81 18.53 24.45
C MET A 1 2.87 19.05 23.36
N ILE A 2 2.51 20.34 23.34
CA ILE A 2 1.65 20.92 22.28
C ILE A 2 2.25 20.75 20.87
N ILE A 3 3.55 21.00 20.71
CA ILE A 3 4.28 20.78 19.45
C ILE A 3 4.20 19.31 19.01
N SER A 4 4.29 18.38 19.95
CA SER A 4 4.19 16.94 19.71
C SER A 4 2.80 16.53 19.19
N VAL A 5 1.74 17.11 19.75
CA VAL A 5 0.35 16.89 19.32
C VAL A 5 0.11 17.47 17.92
N ILE A 6 0.63 18.67 17.65
CA ILE A 6 0.56 19.29 16.32
C ILE A 6 1.29 18.44 15.27
N LEU A 7 2.48 17.93 15.60
CA LEU A 7 3.24 17.04 14.71
C LEU A 7 2.52 15.71 14.47
N MET A 8 1.85 15.15 15.48
CA MET A 8 1.05 13.92 15.34
C MET A 8 -0.21 14.13 14.50
N LEU A 9 -0.89 15.28 14.65
CA LEU A 9 -2.08 15.63 13.85
C LEU A 9 -1.73 15.92 12.39
N ASN A 10 -0.56 16.52 12.14
CA ASN A 10 -0.09 16.86 10.80
C ASN A 10 0.71 15.74 10.12
N SER A 11 0.91 14.59 10.78
CA SER A 11 1.56 13.44 10.15
C SER A 11 0.52 12.70 9.32
N PRO A 12 0.60 12.72 7.98
CA PRO A 12 -0.38 12.09 7.13
C PRO A 12 -0.39 10.58 7.39
N LYS A 13 -1.50 10.08 7.94
CA LYS A 13 -1.68 8.66 8.21
C LYS A 13 -1.91 7.94 6.89
N PRO A 14 -1.28 6.76 6.68
CA PRO A 14 -1.55 5.99 5.49
C PRO A 14 -2.99 5.48 5.51
N ASN A 15 -3.58 5.41 4.34
CA ASN A 15 -4.85 4.76 4.04
C ASN A 15 -4.65 3.36 3.44
N PHE A 16 -3.46 3.13 2.89
CA PHE A 16 -3.00 1.88 2.32
C PHE A 16 -1.53 1.67 2.64
N ILE A 17 -1.17 0.42 2.93
CA ILE A 17 0.19 -0.04 3.20
C ILE A 17 0.40 -1.31 2.37
N PHE A 18 1.51 -1.39 1.67
CA PHE A 18 1.98 -2.63 1.04
C PHE A 18 3.40 -2.92 1.51
N ASP A 19 3.60 -4.04 2.21
CA ASP A 19 4.91 -4.54 2.62
C ASP A 19 5.32 -5.68 1.69
N MET A 20 6.40 -5.46 0.94
CA MET A 20 6.87 -6.42 -0.05
C MET A 20 7.50 -7.66 0.61
N ASN A 21 8.12 -7.50 1.77
CA ASN A 21 8.85 -8.58 2.44
C ASN A 21 7.90 -9.57 3.11
N LEU A 22 6.84 -9.05 3.72
CA LEU A 22 5.79 -9.89 4.31
C LEU A 22 4.75 -10.35 3.29
N ASN A 23 4.75 -9.72 2.11
CA ASN A 23 3.62 -9.74 1.22
C ASN A 23 2.32 -9.42 1.99
N ALA A 24 2.29 -8.27 2.66
CA ALA A 24 1.16 -7.86 3.50
C ALA A 24 0.53 -6.57 2.99
N ILE A 25 -0.79 -6.47 3.11
CA ILE A 25 -1.57 -5.29 2.70
C ILE A 25 -2.32 -4.77 3.90
N GLY A 26 -2.06 -3.52 4.30
CA GLY A 26 -2.83 -2.80 5.30
C GLY A 26 -3.78 -1.84 4.62
N ILE A 27 -5.05 -1.82 4.99
CA ILE A 27 -6.03 -0.90 4.41
C ILE A 27 -6.94 -0.31 5.47
N LYS A 28 -7.22 0.98 5.34
CA LYS A 28 -8.25 1.65 6.12
C LYS A 28 -9.63 1.26 5.58
N ASN A 29 -10.47 0.68 6.43
CA ASN A 29 -11.84 0.36 6.07
C ASN A 29 -12.78 1.55 6.26
N ASN A 30 -14.06 1.37 5.89
CA ASN A 30 -15.08 2.42 5.97
C ASN A 30 -15.35 2.93 7.41
N ASN A 31 -15.00 2.14 8.44
CA ASN A 31 -15.12 2.55 9.83
C ASN A 31 -13.89 3.34 10.31
N GLY A 32 -12.91 3.55 9.45
CA GLY A 32 -11.62 4.15 9.79
C GLY A 32 -10.66 3.22 10.53
N GLU A 33 -10.99 1.93 10.61
CA GLU A 33 -10.15 0.91 11.25
C GLU A 33 -9.14 0.31 10.26
N LEU A 34 -8.06 -0.29 10.77
CA LEU A 34 -7.05 -0.94 9.94
C LEU A 34 -7.38 -2.43 9.81
N ASP A 35 -7.58 -2.87 8.57
CA ASP A 35 -7.63 -4.27 8.19
C ASP A 35 -6.29 -4.67 7.55
N ILE A 36 -5.71 -5.77 8.02
CA ILE A 36 -4.45 -6.31 7.50
C ILE A 36 -4.74 -7.62 6.78
N TYR A 37 -4.37 -7.70 5.51
CA TYR A 37 -4.41 -8.89 4.70
C TYR A 37 -3.01 -9.47 4.62
N VAL A 38 -2.78 -10.62 5.24
CA VAL A 38 -1.49 -11.30 5.31
C VAL A 38 -1.69 -12.76 5.69
N ASN A 39 -0.84 -13.66 5.20
CA ASN A 39 -0.86 -15.06 5.63
C ASN A 39 -0.29 -15.21 7.04
N GLU A 40 0.88 -14.60 7.29
CA GLU A 40 1.55 -14.62 8.59
C GLU A 40 2.18 -13.27 8.90
N MET A 41 1.95 -12.75 10.10
CA MET A 41 2.56 -11.51 10.58
C MET A 41 2.83 -11.60 12.08
N LEU A 42 4.04 -11.20 12.48
CA LEU A 42 4.41 -11.08 13.88
C LEU A 42 3.56 -10.01 14.58
N GLU A 43 3.14 -10.29 15.82
CA GLU A 43 2.34 -9.39 16.65
C GLU A 43 2.93 -7.99 16.74
N PHE A 44 4.24 -7.87 16.93
CA PHE A 44 4.92 -6.57 16.99
C PHE A 44 4.66 -5.72 15.73
N LYS A 45 4.69 -6.31 14.53
CA LYS A 45 4.43 -5.59 13.28
C LYS A 45 2.95 -5.20 13.14
N ARG A 46 2.05 -6.08 13.57
CA ARG A 46 0.60 -5.85 13.60
C ARG A 46 0.26 -4.64 14.46
N ILE A 47 0.78 -4.63 15.70
CA ILE A 47 0.62 -3.52 16.65
C ILE A 47 1.28 -2.24 16.12
N TYR A 48 2.47 -2.34 15.51
CA TYR A 48 3.14 -1.19 14.92
C TYR A 48 2.29 -0.51 13.84
N TRP A 49 1.63 -1.29 12.97
CA TRP A 49 0.72 -0.73 11.97
C TRP A 49 -0.54 -0.18 12.62
N ALA A 50 -1.19 -0.91 13.53
CA ALA A 50 -2.38 -0.45 14.23
C ALA A 50 -2.17 0.92 14.92
N ASN A 51 -1.00 1.12 15.52
CA ASN A 51 -0.62 2.38 16.16
C ASN A 51 -0.58 3.57 15.19
N TRP A 52 -0.23 3.37 13.92
CA TRP A 52 -0.29 4.45 12.92
C TRP A 52 -1.72 4.95 12.69
N PHE A 53 -2.70 4.09 12.91
CA PHE A 53 -4.12 4.41 12.83
C PHE A 53 -4.72 4.79 14.19
N GLY A 54 -3.92 4.83 15.26
CA GLY A 54 -4.39 5.11 16.62
C GLY A 54 -5.18 3.97 17.27
N GLN A 55 -5.01 2.75 16.77
CA GLN A 55 -5.66 1.55 17.28
C GLN A 55 -4.71 0.73 18.15
N LYS A 56 -5.26 0.02 19.15
CA LYS A 56 -4.48 -0.89 19.99
C LYS A 56 -4.03 -2.14 19.24
N ASP A 57 -4.85 -2.60 18.30
CA ASP A 57 -4.57 -3.75 17.44
C ASP A 57 -5.35 -3.63 16.12
N ALA A 58 -5.07 -4.51 15.16
CA ALA A 58 -5.72 -4.57 13.85
C ALA A 58 -6.25 -5.98 13.54
N LYS A 59 -7.33 -6.04 12.74
CA LYS A 59 -7.90 -7.30 12.28
C LYS A 59 -7.01 -7.91 11.19
N ILE A 60 -6.78 -9.23 11.26
CA ILE A 60 -6.03 -9.97 10.25
C ILE A 60 -6.98 -10.81 9.41
N PHE A 61 -6.77 -10.79 8.11
CA PHE A 61 -7.46 -11.59 7.11
C PHE A 61 -6.44 -12.30 6.21
N PRO A 62 -6.76 -13.50 5.70
CA PRO A 62 -5.92 -14.15 4.69
C PRO A 62 -5.91 -13.35 3.39
N ILE A 63 -4.79 -13.42 2.64
CA ILE A 63 -4.71 -12.82 1.29
C ILE A 63 -5.39 -13.74 0.28
N GLU A 64 -6.71 -13.60 0.17
CA GLU A 64 -7.52 -14.33 -0.82
C GLU A 64 -7.97 -13.43 -1.97
N LYS A 65 -8.06 -12.12 -1.72
CA LYS A 65 -8.42 -11.12 -2.72
C LYS A 65 -7.22 -10.30 -3.16
N ASN A 66 -7.31 -9.76 -4.36
CA ASN A 66 -6.29 -8.93 -5.00
C ASN A 66 -6.76 -7.51 -5.29
N ILE A 67 -8.05 -7.20 -5.08
CA ILE A 67 -8.63 -5.87 -5.23
C ILE A 67 -9.05 -5.36 -3.86
N PHE A 68 -8.72 -4.10 -3.60
CA PHE A 68 -8.94 -3.44 -2.33
C PHE A 68 -9.44 -2.00 -2.55
N THR A 69 -10.24 -1.48 -1.65
CA THR A 69 -10.80 -0.13 -1.74
C THR A 69 -10.61 0.59 -0.41
N SER A 70 -10.11 1.83 -0.46
CA SER A 70 -9.85 2.69 0.71
C SER A 70 -10.10 4.13 0.33
N ASP A 71 -10.81 4.90 1.17
CA ASP A 71 -11.00 6.36 1.05
C ASP A 71 -11.09 6.88 -0.41
N GLY A 72 -11.97 6.27 -1.21
CA GLY A 72 -12.28 6.72 -2.57
C GLY A 72 -11.32 6.30 -3.67
N TYR A 73 -10.36 5.41 -3.41
CA TYR A 73 -9.51 4.81 -4.44
C TYR A 73 -9.49 3.29 -4.38
N THR A 74 -9.30 2.67 -5.55
CA THR A 74 -9.23 1.22 -5.72
C THR A 74 -7.80 0.80 -6.07
N ILE A 75 -7.30 -0.21 -5.37
CA ILE A 75 -5.98 -0.79 -5.54
C ILE A 75 -6.14 -2.21 -6.05
N LEU A 76 -5.38 -2.57 -7.09
CA LEU A 76 -5.22 -3.95 -7.52
C LEU A 76 -3.77 -4.39 -7.35
N VAL A 77 -3.56 -5.43 -6.56
CA VAL A 77 -2.25 -6.08 -6.37
C VAL A 77 -2.22 -7.37 -7.15
N ASN A 78 -1.50 -7.39 -8.28
CA ASN A 78 -1.48 -8.56 -9.13
C ASN A 78 -0.20 -9.39 -8.97
N TYR A 79 -0.37 -10.59 -8.43
CA TYR A 79 0.69 -11.58 -8.25
C TYR A 79 0.96 -12.44 -9.48
N LYS A 80 -0.01 -12.57 -10.38
CA LYS A 80 0.07 -13.48 -11.53
C LYS A 80 0.14 -12.71 -12.85
N PRO A 81 0.78 -13.27 -13.88
CA PRO A 81 0.72 -12.70 -15.22
C PRO A 81 -0.74 -12.65 -15.71
N ILE A 82 -1.12 -11.52 -16.30
CA ILE A 82 -2.40 -11.33 -16.98
C ILE A 82 -2.30 -12.05 -18.32
N ALA A 83 -3.28 -12.89 -18.63
CA ALA A 83 -3.34 -13.59 -19.91
C ALA A 83 -3.41 -12.56 -21.07
N PRO A 84 -2.80 -12.84 -22.24
CA PRO A 84 -2.61 -11.86 -23.31
C PRO A 84 -3.89 -11.23 -23.90
N ASN A 85 -5.09 -11.74 -23.56
CA ASN A 85 -6.38 -11.24 -24.03
C ASN A 85 -7.32 -10.80 -22.90
N LYS A 86 -6.83 -10.69 -21.67
CA LYS A 86 -7.66 -10.25 -20.54
C LYS A 86 -7.61 -8.73 -20.44
N ILE A 87 -8.78 -8.12 -20.38
CA ILE A 87 -8.95 -6.68 -20.21
C ILE A 87 -8.41 -6.28 -18.83
N CYS A 88 -7.65 -5.18 -18.78
CA CYS A 88 -7.17 -4.60 -17.53
C CYS A 88 -8.33 -4.04 -16.72
N GLU A 89 -8.37 -4.34 -15.42
CA GLU A 89 -9.32 -3.70 -14.52
C GLU A 89 -9.01 -2.21 -14.40
N ASN A 90 -10.07 -1.40 -14.41
CA ASN A 90 -9.96 0.04 -14.28
C ASN A 90 -9.82 0.43 -12.80
N VAL A 91 -8.59 0.64 -12.34
CA VAL A 91 -8.28 0.93 -10.93
C VAL A 91 -7.35 2.13 -10.79
N ASP A 92 -7.37 2.78 -9.62
CA ASP A 92 -6.50 3.95 -9.36
C ASP A 92 -5.04 3.55 -9.23
N ILE A 93 -4.75 2.53 -8.43
CA ILE A 93 -3.39 2.08 -8.11
C ILE A 93 -3.24 0.64 -8.57
N TYR A 94 -2.25 0.40 -9.43
CA TYR A 94 -1.93 -0.93 -9.94
C TYR A 94 -0.56 -1.35 -9.43
N ILE A 95 -0.48 -2.44 -8.66
CA ILE A 95 0.78 -3.03 -8.18
C ILE A 95 1.01 -4.34 -8.91
N ASN A 96 1.90 -4.33 -9.89
CA ASN A 96 2.27 -5.48 -10.70
C ASN A 96 3.47 -6.19 -10.09
N MET A 97 3.22 -7.32 -9.42
CA MET A 97 4.28 -8.17 -8.88
C MET A 97 4.82 -9.17 -9.92
N SER A 98 4.18 -9.30 -11.09
CA SER A 98 4.64 -10.08 -12.24
C SER A 98 5.28 -9.17 -13.29
N SER A 99 6.43 -9.58 -13.83
CA SER A 99 7.19 -8.83 -14.85
C SER A 99 6.57 -8.83 -16.24
N ARG A 100 5.48 -9.60 -16.45
CA ARG A 100 4.80 -9.73 -17.75
C ARG A 100 3.51 -8.92 -17.84
N ASN A 101 3.16 -8.16 -16.80
CA ASN A 101 1.91 -7.40 -16.77
C ASN A 101 2.05 -6.05 -17.46
N GLN A 102 1.13 -5.76 -18.37
CA GLN A 102 1.08 -4.50 -19.12
C GLN A 102 0.01 -3.53 -18.60
N CYS A 103 -0.82 -3.94 -17.64
CA CYS A 103 -1.89 -3.12 -17.10
C CYS A 103 -1.36 -1.96 -16.26
N LYS A 104 -2.02 -0.82 -16.39
CA LYS A 104 -1.69 0.43 -15.72
C LYS A 104 -2.88 0.90 -14.89
N GLY A 105 -2.58 1.50 -13.74
CA GLY A 105 -3.58 2.20 -12.94
C GLY A 105 -3.77 3.63 -13.45
N ASN A 106 -4.94 4.20 -13.20
CA ASN A 106 -5.28 5.56 -13.61
C ASN A 106 -4.40 6.61 -12.95
N LYS A 107 -4.00 6.37 -11.69
CA LYS A 107 -3.16 7.29 -10.92
C LYS A 107 -1.73 6.78 -10.83
N ILE A 108 -1.55 5.52 -10.44
CA ILE A 108 -0.22 4.97 -10.14
C ILE A 108 -0.08 3.55 -10.69
N THR A 109 1.07 3.28 -11.30
CA THR A 109 1.48 1.94 -11.67
C THR A 109 2.84 1.63 -11.04
N ILE A 110 2.87 0.63 -10.16
CA ILE A 110 4.09 0.11 -9.54
C ILE A 110 4.40 -1.23 -10.20
N THR A 111 5.55 -1.34 -10.86
CA THR A 111 5.97 -2.58 -11.53
C THR A 111 7.01 -3.34 -10.72
N ARG A 112 7.13 -4.64 -10.98
CA ARG A 112 8.12 -5.50 -10.32
C ARG A 112 9.55 -5.01 -10.59
N GLU A 113 9.79 -4.48 -11.77
CA GLU A 113 11.07 -3.89 -12.18
C GLU A 113 11.40 -2.70 -11.27
N LEU A 114 10.45 -1.77 -11.09
CA LEU A 114 10.61 -0.61 -10.21
C LEU A 114 10.85 -1.06 -8.77
N LEU A 115 10.09 -2.04 -8.28
CA LEU A 115 10.27 -2.58 -6.92
C LEU A 115 11.67 -3.15 -6.71
N ARG A 116 12.23 -3.83 -7.72
CA ARG A 116 13.58 -4.40 -7.67
C ARG A 116 14.68 -3.36 -7.81
N GLU A 117 14.57 -2.48 -8.79
CA GLU A 117 15.56 -1.43 -9.09
C GLU A 117 15.79 -0.53 -7.88
N PHE A 118 14.72 -0.16 -7.19
CA PHE A 118 14.80 0.72 -6.02
C PHE A 118 14.86 -0.03 -4.68
N GLU A 119 14.93 -1.36 -4.69
CA GLU A 119 14.90 -2.20 -3.49
C GLU A 119 13.78 -1.80 -2.52
N VAL A 120 12.57 -1.69 -3.06
CA VAL A 120 11.39 -1.25 -2.33
C VAL A 120 11.02 -2.26 -1.25
N ILE A 121 10.91 -1.80 -0.01
CA ILE A 121 10.48 -2.58 1.15
C ILE A 121 8.99 -2.36 1.41
N MET A 122 8.53 -1.11 1.29
CA MET A 122 7.18 -0.75 1.71
C MET A 122 6.65 0.44 0.91
N ILE A 123 5.34 0.44 0.67
CA ILE A 123 4.62 1.51 -0.01
C ILE A 123 3.49 1.96 0.91
N PHE A 124 3.33 3.27 1.05
CA PHE A 124 2.30 3.89 1.86
C PHE A 124 1.56 4.87 1.01
N CYS A 125 0.24 4.81 0.98
CA CYS A 125 -0.57 5.81 0.30
C CYS A 125 -1.55 6.44 1.26
N ASN A 126 -1.74 7.75 1.16
CA ASN A 126 -2.85 8.47 1.76
C ASN A 126 -3.75 8.99 0.61
N GLN A 127 -4.74 9.84 0.93
CA GLN A 127 -5.66 10.40 -0.07
C GLN A 127 -4.98 11.31 -1.11
N HIS A 128 -3.78 11.82 -0.84
CA HIS A 128 -3.08 12.81 -1.66
C HIS A 128 -1.82 12.26 -2.35
N GLU A 129 -1.07 11.38 -1.67
CA GLU A 129 0.22 10.92 -2.14
C GLU A 129 0.55 9.48 -1.74
N CYS A 130 1.47 8.88 -2.50
CA CYS A 130 2.11 7.60 -2.17
C CYS A 130 3.61 7.78 -1.94
N THR A 131 4.09 7.28 -0.80
CA THR A 131 5.50 7.26 -0.43
C THR A 131 6.06 5.84 -0.55
N ILE A 132 7.29 5.72 -1.04
CA ILE A 132 8.01 4.44 -1.15
C ILE A 132 9.19 4.44 -0.16
N LYS A 133 9.31 3.35 0.60
CA LYS A 133 10.45 3.06 1.46
C LYS A 133 11.33 2.01 0.82
N THR A 134 12.60 2.32 0.70
CA THR A 134 13.64 1.51 0.04
C THR A 134 14.66 1.01 1.06
N ASN A 135 15.40 -0.05 0.74
CA ASN A 135 16.47 -0.56 1.60
C ASN A 135 17.69 0.39 1.62
N ASN A 136 17.96 1.04 0.49
CA ASN A 136 18.94 2.13 0.42
C ASN A 136 18.39 3.42 1.03
N LYS A 137 19.22 4.18 1.77
CA LYS A 137 18.88 5.46 2.42
C LYS A 137 18.31 6.55 1.49
N LYS A 138 18.26 6.32 0.17
CA LYS A 138 17.62 7.20 -0.81
C LYS A 138 16.11 7.02 -0.76
N ARG A 139 15.46 7.74 0.15
CA ARG A 139 14.00 7.86 0.22
C ARG A 139 13.50 8.46 -1.09
N TRP A 140 12.82 7.68 -1.92
CA TRP A 140 12.15 8.20 -3.11
C TRP A 140 10.78 8.77 -2.71
N GLN A 141 10.55 10.05 -3.00
CA GLN A 141 9.26 10.71 -2.87
C GLN A 141 8.72 10.93 -4.28
N GLY A 142 7.75 10.10 -4.66
CA GLY A 142 6.99 10.31 -5.88
C GLY A 142 5.86 11.27 -5.62
N ASN A 143 5.90 12.46 -6.22
CA ASN A 143 4.72 13.31 -6.25
C ASN A 143 3.65 12.63 -7.10
N CYS A 144 2.48 12.38 -6.51
CA CYS A 144 1.27 12.05 -7.23
C CYS A 144 0.85 13.28 -8.03
N LYS A 145 1.42 13.46 -9.22
CA LYS A 145 0.95 14.49 -10.14
C LYS A 145 -0.36 14.01 -10.75
N SER A 146 -1.45 14.61 -10.27
CA SER A 146 -2.72 14.71 -10.97
C SER A 146 -2.45 15.25 -12.37
N PHE A 147 -2.83 14.50 -13.40
CA PHE A 147 -3.10 15.03 -14.73
C PHE A 147 -4.60 14.96 -14.96
#